data_AF-H8FYE5-F1
#
_entry.id   AF-H8FYE5-F1
#
_cell.length_a   1.000
_cell.length_b   1.000
_cell.length_c   1.000
_cell.angle_alpha   90.00
_cell.angle_beta   90.00
_cell.angle_gamma   90.00
#
_symmetry.space_group_name_H-M   'P 1'
#
loop_
_entity.id
_entity.type
_entity.pdbx_description
1 polymer ?
#
loop_
_entity_poly.entity_id
_entity_poly.type
_entity_poly.pdbx_seq_one_letter_code
_entity_poly.pdbx_strand_id
1 'polypeptide(L)'
;MNSFDYTNSSDLERLRLALVTTSDHDRAMIVAFCMTSGLMLPKGFAMRWLWWVSRKNRFVKMTAALTHPKTKPLLDDMWRETINWMVAGKDQNDPKSAGGWNSNELNLFVEFLRFIGVFRRRAA
;
A
#
# COMPACT_ATOMS: atom_id res chain seq x y z
N MET A 1 -12.90 6.25 -20.23
CA MET A 1 -12.12 6.08 -18.99
C MET A 1 -13.10 5.73 -17.89
N ASN A 2 -13.08 4.50 -17.38
CA ASN A 2 -13.90 4.19 -16.21
C ASN A 2 -13.21 4.82 -15.00
N SER A 3 -13.79 5.91 -14.48
CA SER A 3 -13.48 6.36 -13.13
C SER A 3 -13.96 5.26 -12.20
N PHE A 4 -13.02 4.54 -11.60
CA PHE A 4 -13.37 3.70 -10.47
C PHE A 4 -13.74 4.65 -9.34
N ASP A 5 -15.01 4.67 -8.96
CA ASP A 5 -15.44 5.25 -7.69
C ASP A 5 -15.02 4.25 -6.62
N TYR A 6 -13.75 4.30 -6.20
CA TYR A 6 -13.14 3.37 -5.24
C TYR A 6 -13.73 3.49 -3.81
N THR A 7 -14.94 4.04 -3.69
CA THR A 7 -15.72 4.19 -2.46
C THR A 7 -16.53 2.93 -2.12
N ASN A 8 -16.63 1.95 -3.02
CA ASN A 8 -17.34 0.69 -2.79
C ASN A 8 -16.38 -0.52 -2.67
N SER A 9 -16.78 -1.53 -1.90
CA SER A 9 -15.98 -2.73 -1.63
C SER A 9 -15.64 -3.54 -2.88
N SER A 10 -16.45 -3.46 -3.93
CA SER A 10 -16.24 -4.21 -5.16
C SER A 10 -15.03 -3.69 -5.97
N ASP A 11 -14.83 -2.38 -6.00
CA ASP A 11 -13.69 -1.77 -6.69
C ASP A 11 -12.37 -1.96 -5.92
N LEU A 12 -12.44 -1.99 -4.59
CA LEU A 12 -11.33 -2.38 -3.73
C LEU A 12 -10.91 -3.85 -3.94
N GLU A 13 -11.88 -4.77 -4.09
CA GLU A 13 -11.58 -6.17 -4.38
C GLU A 13 -10.98 -6.36 -5.79
N ARG A 14 -11.47 -5.61 -6.79
CA ARG A 14 -10.85 -5.59 -8.14
C ARG A 14 -9.41 -5.08 -8.08
N LEU A 15 -9.17 -4.01 -7.32
CA LEU A 15 -7.83 -3.45 -7.12
C LEU A 15 -6.91 -4.48 -6.46
N ARG A 16 -7.37 -5.17 -5.41
CA ARG A 16 -6.65 -6.27 -4.77
C ARG A 16 -6.29 -7.37 -5.77
N LEU A 17 -7.24 -7.84 -6.56
CA LEU A 17 -7.01 -8.94 -7.51
C LEU A 17 -5.91 -8.58 -8.51
N ALA A 18 -5.87 -7.33 -8.97
CA ALA A 18 -4.83 -6.86 -9.87
C ALA A 18 -3.43 -6.79 -9.21
N LEU A 19 -3.37 -6.73 -7.87
CA LEU A 19 -2.12 -6.69 -7.11
C LEU A 19 -1.58 -8.08 -6.73
N VAL A 20 -2.35 -9.16 -6.87
CA VAL A 20 -1.92 -10.51 -6.50
C VAL A 20 -0.64 -10.94 -7.26
N THR A 21 -0.53 -10.55 -8.53
CA THR A 21 0.58 -10.91 -9.43
C THR A 21 1.75 -9.92 -9.40
N THR A 22 1.74 -8.95 -8.49
CA THR A 22 2.79 -7.93 -8.39
C THR A 22 4.13 -8.53 -7.97
N SER A 23 5.23 -8.10 -8.60
CA SER A 23 6.58 -8.58 -8.31
C SER A 23 7.03 -8.20 -6.90
N ASP A 24 7.99 -8.93 -6.31
CA ASP A 24 8.53 -8.58 -4.98
C ASP A 24 9.09 -7.15 -4.93
N HIS A 25 9.71 -6.68 -6.02
CA HIS A 25 10.22 -5.31 -6.11
C HIS A 25 9.09 -4.28 -6.02
N ASP A 26 8.03 -4.48 -6.79
CA ASP A 26 6.88 -3.58 -6.80
C ASP A 26 6.13 -3.65 -5.47
N ARG A 27 5.97 -4.84 -4.88
CA ARG A 27 5.40 -5.02 -3.53
C ARG A 27 6.20 -4.20 -2.51
N ALA A 28 7.53 -4.25 -2.55
CA ALA A 28 8.39 -3.49 -1.66
C ALA A 28 8.22 -1.97 -1.86
N MET A 29 8.13 -1.50 -3.11
CA MET A 29 7.84 -0.09 -3.41
C MET A 29 6.49 0.34 -2.87
N ILE A 30 5.45 -0.48 -3.05
CA ILE A 30 4.08 -0.19 -2.60
C ILE A 30 4.02 -0.13 -1.07
N VAL A 31 4.54 -1.14 -0.38
CA VAL A 31 4.60 -1.18 1.08
C VAL A 31 5.39 0.03 1.61
N ALA A 32 6.54 0.33 0.99
CA ALA A 32 7.35 1.48 1.37
C ALA A 32 6.57 2.80 1.22
N PHE A 33 5.84 2.97 0.10
CA PHE A 33 5.00 4.14 -0.13
C PHE A 33 3.91 4.27 0.94
N CYS A 34 3.12 3.22 1.17
CA CYS A 34 2.05 3.21 2.17
C CYS A 34 2.56 3.62 3.56
N MET A 35 3.71 3.07 3.96
CA MET A 35 4.35 3.32 5.24
C MET A 35 4.92 4.74 5.36
N THR A 36 5.61 5.24 4.32
CA THR A 36 6.19 6.59 4.37
C THR A 36 5.18 7.72 4.24
N SER A 37 4.08 7.46 3.52
CA SER A 37 3.01 8.42 3.28
C SER A 37 1.92 8.37 4.37
N GLY A 38 2.03 7.44 5.33
CA GLY A 38 1.08 7.31 6.43
C GLY A 38 -0.30 6.79 6.00
N LEU A 39 -0.39 6.14 4.84
CA LEU A 39 -1.66 5.62 4.27
C LEU A 39 -2.14 4.36 5.00
N MET A 40 -1.25 3.73 5.77
CA MET A 40 -1.57 2.64 6.67
C MET A 40 -0.86 2.82 8.00
N LEU A 41 -1.59 2.61 9.09
CA LEU A 41 -1.01 2.44 10.41
C LEU A 41 -0.92 0.94 10.69
N PRO A 42 0.24 0.29 10.49
CA PRO A 42 0.41 -1.07 10.96
C PRO A 42 0.20 -1.12 12.48
N LYS A 43 -0.57 -2.10 12.97
CA LYS A 43 -0.70 -2.34 14.41
C LYS A 43 0.63 -2.88 14.94
N GLY A 44 1.34 -2.10 15.76
CA GLY A 44 2.55 -2.57 16.45
C GLY A 44 3.87 -2.34 15.71
N PHE A 45 4.82 -3.27 15.88
CA PHE A 45 6.30 -3.21 15.69
C PHE A 45 6.85 -2.33 14.55
N ALA A 46 6.10 -2.18 13.45
CA ALA A 46 6.44 -1.36 12.29
C ALA A 46 6.55 0.16 12.61
N MET A 47 5.83 0.67 13.61
CA MET A 47 5.94 2.06 14.06
C MET A 47 7.32 2.38 14.68
N ARG A 48 7.95 1.39 15.32
CA ARG A 48 9.31 1.48 15.88
C ARG A 48 10.37 1.52 14.77
N TRP A 49 10.18 0.77 13.70
CA TRP A 49 11.09 0.77 12.54
C TRP A 49 11.01 2.07 11.73
N LEU A 50 9.81 2.62 11.52
CA LEU A 50 9.58 3.92 10.85
C LEU A 50 10.31 5.09 11.54
N TRP A 51 10.46 5.03 12.87
CA TRP A 51 11.23 6.02 13.64
C TRP A 51 12.74 5.96 13.40
N TRP A 52 13.29 4.79 13.06
CA TRP A 52 14.74 4.61 12.81
C TRP A 52 15.18 5.04 11.40
N VAL A 53 14.25 5.14 10.44
CA VAL A 53 14.57 5.59 9.08
C VAL A 53 14.62 7.13 9.05
N SER A 54 15.83 7.69 9.03
CA SER A 54 16.08 9.15 9.07
C SER A 54 15.25 9.97 8.05
N ARG A 55 14.97 11.24 8.37
CA ARG A 55 14.02 12.11 7.64
C ARG A 55 14.25 12.23 6.11
N LYS A 56 15.46 12.01 5.59
CA LYS A 56 15.80 12.07 4.15
C LYS A 56 15.80 10.67 3.51
N ASN A 57 15.20 10.56 2.32
CA ASN A 57 15.16 9.35 1.48
C ASN A 57 14.49 8.14 2.15
N ARG A 58 13.47 8.38 3.00
CA ARG A 58 12.75 7.31 3.72
C ARG A 58 12.18 6.24 2.78
N PHE A 59 11.59 6.68 1.67
CA PHE A 59 11.05 5.78 0.65
C PHE A 59 12.14 4.86 0.07
N VAL A 60 13.23 5.44 -0.46
CA VAL A 60 14.34 4.68 -1.06
C VAL A 60 14.96 3.70 -0.07
N LYS A 61 15.18 4.12 1.18
CA LYS A 61 15.76 3.26 2.22
C LYS A 61 14.85 2.10 2.59
N MET A 62 13.55 2.35 2.70
CA MET A 62 12.59 1.31 3.05
C MET A 62 12.39 0.33 1.89
N THR A 63 12.30 0.82 0.66
CA THR A 63 12.29 -0.04 -0.54
C THR A 63 13.53 -0.93 -0.58
N ALA A 64 14.73 -0.36 -0.42
CA ALA A 64 15.98 -1.12 -0.43
C ALA A 64 16.06 -2.14 0.73
N ALA A 65 15.52 -1.80 1.91
CA ALA A 65 15.47 -2.72 3.04
C ALA A 65 14.50 -3.88 2.78
N LEU A 66 13.36 -3.64 2.14
CA LEU A 66 12.34 -4.65 1.85
C LEU A 66 12.66 -5.53 0.65
N THR A 67 13.51 -5.07 -0.28
CA THR A 67 14.00 -5.89 -1.40
C THR A 67 15.15 -6.81 -1.01
N HIS A 68 15.70 -6.70 0.20
CA HIS A 68 16.79 -7.54 0.65
C HIS A 68 16.29 -8.98 0.92
N PRO A 69 16.99 -10.04 0.46
CA PRO A 69 16.49 -11.43 0.60
C PRO A 69 16.15 -11.86 2.04
N LYS A 70 16.93 -11.37 3.02
CA LYS A 70 16.71 -11.66 4.46
C LYS A 70 15.43 -11.05 5.04
N THR A 71 14.83 -10.06 4.37
CA THR A 71 13.60 -9.38 4.81
C THR A 71 12.38 -9.81 4.00
N LYS A 72 12.52 -10.78 3.08
CA LYS A 72 11.38 -11.32 2.32
C LYS A 72 10.19 -11.75 3.20
N PRO A 73 10.37 -12.46 4.33
CA PRO A 73 9.24 -12.80 5.20
C PRO A 73 8.51 -11.57 5.74
N LEU A 74 9.26 -10.51 6.09
CA LEU A 74 8.69 -9.24 6.53
C LEU A 74 7.92 -8.55 5.39
N LEU A 75 8.45 -8.55 4.18
CA LEU A 75 7.75 -8.02 3.01
C LEU A 75 6.43 -8.77 2.76
N ASP A 76 6.44 -10.10 2.81
CA ASP A 76 5.24 -10.92 2.60
C ASP A 76 4.17 -10.64 3.69
N ASP A 77 4.59 -10.50 4.94
CA ASP A 77 3.70 -10.14 6.06
C ASP A 77 3.10 -8.73 5.88
N MET A 78 3.94 -7.73 5.58
CA MET A 78 3.50 -6.34 5.37
C MET A 78 2.62 -6.20 4.13
N TRP A 79 2.92 -6.97 3.08
CA TRP A 79 2.11 -7.02 1.87
C TRP A 79 0.72 -7.60 2.15
N ARG A 80 0.65 -8.73 2.88
CA ARG A 80 -0.61 -9.33 3.30
C ARG A 80 -1.44 -8.36 4.13
N GLU A 81 -0.82 -7.64 5.07
CA GLU A 81 -1.51 -6.57 5.80
C GLU A 81 -2.00 -5.48 4.84
N THR A 82 -1.15 -5.01 3.93
CA THR A 82 -1.53 -3.96 2.97
C THR A 82 -2.80 -4.30 2.18
N ILE A 83 -2.88 -5.53 1.68
CA ILE A 83 -4.04 -6.03 0.96
C ILE A 83 -5.26 -6.20 1.88
N ASN A 84 -5.08 -6.74 3.08
CA ASN A 84 -6.18 -6.95 4.02
C ASN A 84 -6.84 -5.62 4.44
N TRP A 85 -6.06 -4.57 4.69
CA TRP A 85 -6.60 -3.26 5.06
C TRP A 85 -7.27 -2.53 3.89
N MET A 86 -6.83 -2.79 2.66
CA MET A 86 -7.48 -2.29 1.45
C MET A 86 -8.90 -2.87 1.30
N VAL A 87 -9.06 -4.18 1.48
CA VAL A 87 -10.38 -4.83 1.36
C VAL A 87 -11.27 -4.55 2.56
N ALA A 88 -10.70 -4.42 3.75
CA ALA A 88 -11.46 -4.16 4.97
C ALA A 88 -12.12 -2.78 4.99
N GLY A 89 -11.75 -1.87 4.07
CA GLY A 89 -12.46 -0.63 3.72
C GLY A 89 -13.27 -0.04 4.86
N LYS A 90 -12.62 0.53 5.88
CA LYS A 90 -13.34 0.99 7.05
C LYS A 90 -14.00 2.34 6.81
N ASP A 91 -15.28 2.38 7.16
CA ASP A 91 -16.19 3.52 7.20
C ASP A 91 -15.55 4.72 7.91
N GLN A 92 -15.56 5.88 7.25
CA GLN A 92 -15.07 7.15 7.80
C GLN A 92 -15.86 7.60 9.05
N ASN A 93 -17.00 6.97 9.33
CA ASN A 93 -17.87 7.29 10.46
C ASN A 93 -17.67 6.38 11.69
N ASP A 94 -16.76 5.38 11.67
CA ASP A 94 -16.49 4.54 12.84
C ASP A 94 -15.32 5.10 13.68
N PRO A 95 -15.57 5.73 14.84
CA PRO A 95 -14.52 6.29 15.70
C PRO A 95 -13.63 5.22 16.36
N LYS A 96 -13.97 3.93 16.26
CA LYS A 96 -13.11 2.81 16.71
C LYS A 96 -12.27 2.23 15.56
N SER A 97 -12.38 2.79 14.35
CA SER A 97 -11.56 2.42 13.20
C SER A 97 -10.14 2.97 13.35
N ALA A 98 -9.20 2.10 13.69
CA ALA A 98 -7.76 2.44 13.78
C ALA A 98 -7.06 2.54 12.40
N GLY A 99 -7.77 2.96 11.34
CA GLY A 99 -7.23 3.13 9.99
C GLY A 99 -7.95 2.32 8.92
N GLY A 100 -7.88 2.83 7.69
CA GLY A 100 -8.54 2.31 6.51
C GLY A 100 -8.39 3.36 5.41
N TRP A 101 -8.42 2.95 4.15
CA TRP A 101 -8.22 3.84 3.02
C TRP A 101 -9.39 4.80 2.86
N ASN A 102 -9.19 6.08 3.19
CA ASN A 102 -10.15 7.11 2.76
C ASN A 102 -9.97 7.43 1.27
N SER A 103 -10.93 8.12 0.65
CA SER A 103 -10.91 8.42 -0.79
C SER A 103 -9.63 9.14 -1.24
N ASN A 104 -9.06 10.01 -0.40
CA ASN A 104 -7.83 10.73 -0.72
C ASN A 104 -6.61 9.81 -0.66
N GLU A 105 -6.50 8.98 0.37
CA GLU A 105 -5.43 7.98 0.49
C GLU A 105 -5.46 6.98 -0.66
N LEU A 106 -6.66 6.54 -1.04
CA LEU A 106 -6.88 5.59 -2.11
C LEU A 106 -6.55 6.19 -3.48
N ASN A 107 -6.92 7.44 -3.70
CA ASN A 107 -6.49 8.18 -4.90
C ASN A 107 -4.97 8.31 -4.98
N LEU A 108 -4.31 8.68 -3.87
CA LEU A 108 -2.85 8.77 -3.81
C LEU A 108 -2.18 7.41 -4.11
N PHE A 109 -2.74 6.32 -3.61
CA PHE A 109 -2.23 4.98 -3.87
C PHE A 109 -2.44 4.52 -5.30
N VAL A 110 -3.62 4.75 -5.88
CA VAL A 110 -3.89 4.43 -7.28
C VAL A 110 -2.98 5.23 -8.21
N GLU A 111 -2.75 6.52 -7.93
CA GLU A 111 -1.79 7.34 -8.67
C GLU A 111 -0.36 6.79 -8.55
N PHE A 112 0.05 6.35 -7.37
CA PHE A 112 1.35 5.70 -7.19
C PHE A 112 1.45 4.39 -7.99
N LEU A 113 0.42 3.55 -7.99
CA LEU A 113 0.38 2.31 -8.76
C LEU A 113 0.46 2.56 -10.28
N ARG A 114 -0.16 3.65 -10.76
CA ARG A 114 -0.02 4.11 -12.15
C ARG A 114 1.41 4.56 -12.43
N PHE A 115 2.01 5.31 -11.51
CA PHE A 115 3.39 5.81 -11.64
C PHE A 115 4.41 4.68 -11.75
N ILE A 116 4.32 3.64 -10.93
CA ILE A 116 5.23 2.47 -11.00
C ILE A 116 4.87 1.49 -12.12
N GLY A 117 3.80 1.75 -12.89
CA GLY A 117 3.42 0.96 -14.05
C GLY A 117 2.74 -0.38 -13.73
N VAL A 118 2.21 -0.56 -12.51
CA VAL A 118 1.40 -1.73 -12.16
C VAL A 118 0.13 -1.79 -13.00
N PHE A 119 -0.50 -0.63 -13.23
CA PHE A 119 -1.58 -0.49 -14.22
C PHE A 119 -1.02 0.09 -15.51
N ARG A 120 -0.36 -0.73 -16.33
CA ARG A 120 -0.04 -0.29 -17.70
C ARG A 120 -1.35 0.04 -18.42
N ARG A 121 -1.44 1.23 -19.02
CA ARG A 121 -2.46 1.51 -20.04
C ARG A 121 -2.33 0.39 -21.08
N ARG A 122 -3.37 -0.40 -21.31
CA ARG A 122 -3.45 -1.16 -22.56
C ARG A 122 -3.29 -0.11 -23.68
N ALA A 123 -2.23 -0.23 -24.46
CA ALA A 123 -2.14 0.48 -25.72
C ALA A 123 -3.38 0.04 -26.53
N ALA A 124 -4.23 1.01 -26.86
CA ALA A 124 -5.35 0.83 -27.77
C ALA A 124 -4.82 0.62 -29.18
#